data_AF-G4HH34-F1
#
_entry.id   AF-G4HH34-F1
#
_cell.length_a   1.000
_cell.length_b   1.000
_cell.length_c   1.000
_cell.angle_alpha   90.00
_cell.angle_beta   90.00
_cell.angle_gamma   90.00
#
_symmetry.space_group_name_H-M   'P 1'
#
loop_
_entity.id
_entity.type
_entity.pdbx_description
1 polymer ?
#
loop_
_entity_poly.entity_id
_entity_poly.type
_entity_poly.pdbx_seq_one_letter_code
_entity_poly.pdbx_strand_id
1 'polypeptide(L)'
;MPDAIIDENVFFLKIMADHAKFIGHLLDPSERKLVEQAREFSQEFDTLMFQAIDLSSMRPQSQTHPLLSQFVDENRVSVKSLRDFKKTARDLIEQCRIKSIIHPLLADHVFREAERFLFILDMFDRSLSGMKVNKKEILF
;
A
#
# COMPACT_ATOMS: atom_id res chain seq x y z
N MET A 1 -5.85 -12.06 15.38
CA MET A 1 -6.34 -11.90 13.98
C MET A 1 -6.84 -10.49 13.79
N PRO A 2 -7.79 -9.99 14.60
CA PRO A 2 -8.15 -8.57 14.58
C PRO A 2 -6.97 -7.61 14.78
N ASP A 3 -6.04 -7.93 15.69
CA ASP A 3 -4.83 -7.11 15.91
C ASP A 3 -3.93 -7.08 14.68
N ALA A 4 -3.64 -8.25 14.09
CA ALA A 4 -2.80 -8.35 12.89
C ALA A 4 -3.36 -7.55 11.71
N ILE A 5 -4.69 -7.51 11.53
CA ILE A 5 -5.31 -6.68 10.48
C ILE A 5 -4.93 -5.22 10.68
N ILE A 6 -5.05 -4.70 11.89
CA ILE A 6 -4.79 -3.31 12.20
C ILE A 6 -3.29 -3.01 12.15
N ASP A 7 -2.48 -3.81 12.83
CA ASP A 7 -1.04 -3.54 13.00
C ASP A 7 -0.30 -3.61 11.66
N GLU A 8 -0.60 -4.61 10.81
CA GLU A 8 0.00 -4.71 9.46
C GLU A 8 -0.45 -3.57 8.54
N ASN A 9 -1.72 -3.15 8.60
CA ASN A 9 -2.19 -2.02 7.81
C ASN A 9 -1.53 -0.71 8.25
N VAL A 10 -1.44 -0.44 9.56
CA VAL A 10 -0.75 0.76 10.07
C VAL A 10 0.70 0.78 9.59
N PHE A 11 1.40 -0.36 9.64
CA PHE A 11 2.76 -0.47 9.16
C PHE A 11 2.86 -0.22 7.64
N PHE A 12 2.14 -0.98 6.83
CA PHE A 12 2.28 -0.92 5.38
C PHE A 12 1.69 0.35 4.75
N LEU A 13 0.64 0.94 5.31
CA LEU A 13 0.09 2.21 4.81
C LEU A 13 1.10 3.35 4.92
N LYS A 14 1.84 3.39 6.04
CA LYS A 14 2.96 4.33 6.19
C LYS A 14 4.03 4.08 5.12
N ILE A 15 4.43 2.83 4.92
CA ILE A 15 5.42 2.45 3.90
C ILE A 15 4.93 2.85 2.50
N MET A 16 3.65 2.64 2.17
CA MET A 16 3.08 3.06 0.88
C MET A 16 3.02 4.58 0.71
N ALA A 17 2.73 5.33 1.78
CA ALA A 17 2.78 6.79 1.77
C ALA A 17 4.20 7.30 1.51
N ASP A 18 5.20 6.76 2.22
CA ASP A 18 6.61 7.08 2.00
C ASP A 18 7.03 6.72 0.56
N HIS A 19 6.50 5.62 0.04
CA HIS A 19 6.75 5.22 -1.33
C HIS A 19 6.14 6.14 -2.39
N ALA A 20 5.03 6.79 -2.10
CA ALA A 20 4.50 7.75 -3.04
C ALA A 20 5.39 9.01 -3.08
N LYS A 21 5.84 9.47 -1.89
CA LYS A 21 6.69 10.67 -1.74
C LYS A 21 8.04 10.54 -2.43
N PHE A 22 8.79 9.47 -2.18
CA PHE A 22 10.12 9.32 -2.80
C PHE A 22 10.06 9.11 -4.33
N ILE A 23 9.00 8.52 -4.90
CA ILE A 23 8.82 8.41 -6.36
C ILE A 23 8.64 9.82 -6.91
N GLY A 24 7.77 10.62 -6.30
CA GLY A 24 7.58 12.02 -6.67
C GLY A 24 8.87 12.85 -6.60
N HIS A 25 9.71 12.65 -5.57
CA HIS A 25 10.97 13.37 -5.40
C HIS A 25 12.12 12.89 -6.29
N LEU A 26 12.13 11.62 -6.70
CA LEU A 26 13.20 11.04 -7.51
C LEU A 26 12.88 11.03 -9.02
N LEU A 27 11.62 11.26 -9.40
CA LEU A 27 11.24 11.60 -10.78
C LEU A 27 11.82 12.95 -11.16
N ASP A 28 12.20 13.11 -12.43
CA ASP A 28 12.62 14.41 -12.93
C ASP A 28 11.44 15.40 -12.87
N PRO A 29 11.62 16.65 -12.40
CA PRO A 29 10.54 17.62 -12.30
C PRO A 29 9.82 17.94 -13.63
N SER A 30 10.42 17.60 -14.79
CA SER A 30 9.76 17.71 -16.08
C SER A 30 8.73 16.60 -16.36
N GLU A 31 8.75 15.48 -15.64
CA GLU A 31 7.74 14.41 -15.67
C GLU A 31 6.48 14.80 -14.87
N ARG A 32 5.96 16.01 -15.09
CA ARG A 32 4.94 16.67 -14.25
C ARG A 32 3.71 15.80 -14.00
N LYS A 33 3.26 15.04 -15.00
CA LYS A 33 2.10 14.15 -14.87
C LYS A 33 2.36 13.00 -13.89
N LEU A 34 3.53 12.39 -13.95
CA LEU A 34 3.90 11.28 -13.07
C LEU A 34 4.19 11.77 -11.65
N VAL A 35 4.81 12.95 -11.53
CA VAL A 35 5.03 13.61 -10.23
C VAL A 35 3.70 13.94 -9.55
N GLU A 36 2.73 14.46 -10.31
CA GLU A 36 1.40 14.75 -9.76
C GLU A 36 0.69 13.48 -9.32
N GLN A 37 0.71 12.42 -10.14
CA GLN A 37 0.13 11.12 -9.76
C GLN A 37 0.77 10.55 -8.48
N ALA A 38 2.10 10.63 -8.35
CA ALA A 38 2.80 10.21 -7.14
C ALA A 38 2.38 11.05 -5.92
N ARG A 39 2.13 12.35 -6.10
CA ARG A 39 1.64 13.23 -5.04
C ARG A 39 0.21 12.89 -4.63
N GLU A 40 -0.68 12.62 -5.58
CA GLU A 40 -2.06 12.18 -5.32
C GLU A 40 -2.07 10.90 -4.48
N PHE A 41 -1.26 9.89 -4.86
CA PHE A 41 -1.09 8.68 -4.05
C PHE A 41 -0.55 9.00 -2.66
N SER A 42 0.42 9.91 -2.52
CA SER A 42 0.93 10.27 -1.18
C SER A 42 -0.17 10.79 -0.28
N GLN A 43 -1.03 11.68 -0.79
CA GLN A 43 -2.12 12.27 -0.01
C GLN A 43 -3.18 11.22 0.35
N GLU A 44 -3.49 10.31 -0.58
CA GLU A 44 -4.40 9.20 -0.36
C GLU A 44 -3.88 8.29 0.76
N PHE A 45 -2.62 7.84 0.68
CA PHE A 45 -2.05 6.95 1.69
C PHE A 45 -1.79 7.62 3.04
N ASP A 46 -1.50 8.93 3.09
CA ASP A 46 -1.46 9.69 4.35
C ASP A 46 -2.85 9.66 5.03
N THR A 47 -3.92 9.82 4.24
CA THR A 47 -5.30 9.76 4.75
C THR A 47 -5.65 8.38 5.28
N LEU A 48 -5.37 7.31 4.52
CA LEU A 48 -5.61 5.93 4.94
C LEU A 48 -4.79 5.57 6.19
N MET A 49 -3.54 6.03 6.26
CA MET A 49 -2.68 5.83 7.44
C MET A 49 -3.30 6.47 8.68
N PHE A 50 -3.80 7.70 8.60
CA PHE A 50 -4.47 8.34 9.74
C PHE A 50 -5.74 7.60 10.16
N GLN A 51 -6.56 7.14 9.20
CA GLN A 51 -7.72 6.31 9.50
C GLN A 51 -7.32 5.01 10.23
N ALA A 52 -6.23 4.37 9.80
CA ALA A 52 -5.71 3.17 10.45
C ALA A 52 -5.22 3.43 11.89
N ILE A 53 -4.57 4.58 12.14
CA ILE A 53 -4.13 5.01 13.48
C ILE A 53 -5.32 5.27 14.39
N ASP A 54 -6.36 5.93 13.89
CA ASP A 54 -7.59 6.18 14.63
C ASP A 54 -8.29 4.87 14.99
N LEU A 55 -8.43 3.96 14.01
CA LEU A 55 -9.01 2.64 14.21
C LEU A 55 -8.20 1.81 15.23
N SER A 56 -6.87 1.92 15.19
CA SER A 56 -5.96 1.32 16.17
C SER A 56 -6.14 1.86 17.60
N SER A 57 -6.42 3.16 17.73
CA SER A 57 -6.63 3.84 19.01
C SER A 57 -7.99 3.53 19.64
N MET A 58 -8.98 3.16 18.83
CA MET A 58 -10.32 2.75 19.27
C MET A 58 -10.42 1.28 19.68
N ARG A 59 -9.29 0.57 19.81
CA ARG A 59 -9.26 -0.83 20.23
C ARG A 59 -9.65 -0.99 21.71
N PRO A 60 -10.35 -2.09 22.07
CA PRO A 60 -10.83 -3.18 21.21
C PRO A 60 -12.19 -2.90 20.52
N GLN A 61 -12.85 -1.77 20.80
CA GLN A 61 -14.22 -1.49 20.33
C GLN A 61 -14.32 -1.38 18.81
N SER A 62 -13.25 -0.97 18.13
CA SER A 62 -13.16 -0.91 16.67
C SER A 62 -13.00 -2.28 15.98
N GLN A 63 -12.69 -3.34 16.73
CA GLN A 63 -12.40 -4.68 16.17
C GLN A 63 -13.67 -5.47 15.85
N THR A 64 -14.66 -4.81 15.27
CA THR A 64 -15.89 -5.45 14.80
C THR A 64 -15.71 -5.95 13.36
N HIS A 65 -16.41 -7.03 13.01
CA HIS A 65 -16.33 -7.61 11.67
C HIS A 65 -16.68 -6.61 10.55
N PRO A 66 -17.78 -5.82 10.63
CA PRO A 66 -18.11 -4.86 9.57
C PRO A 66 -17.06 -3.77 9.38
N LEU A 67 -16.51 -3.23 10.48
CA LEU A 67 -15.48 -2.19 10.41
C LEU A 67 -14.19 -2.73 9.80
N LEU A 68 -13.73 -3.91 10.22
CA LEU A 68 -12.52 -4.51 9.68
C LEU A 68 -12.67 -4.93 8.22
N SER A 69 -13.85 -5.42 7.82
CA SER A 69 -14.13 -5.77 6.42
C SER A 69 -14.06 -4.54 5.52
N GLN A 70 -14.77 -3.46 5.89
CA GLN A 70 -14.75 -2.22 5.12
C GLN A 70 -13.34 -1.61 5.06
N PHE A 71 -12.62 -1.60 6.19
CA PHE A 71 -11.25 -1.09 6.26
C PHE A 71 -10.28 -1.85 5.34
N VAL A 72 -10.37 -3.18 5.30
CA VAL A 72 -9.56 -4.01 4.39
C VAL A 72 -9.93 -3.75 2.94
N ASP A 73 -11.23 -3.65 2.62
CA ASP A 73 -11.71 -3.40 1.25
C ASP A 73 -11.24 -2.04 0.71
N GLU A 74 -11.37 -0.97 1.50
CA GLU A 74 -10.93 0.38 1.13
C GLU A 74 -9.42 0.42 0.87
N ASN A 75 -8.62 -0.09 1.80
CA ASN A 75 -7.16 -0.13 1.65
C ASN A 75 -6.72 -0.96 0.44
N ARG A 76 -7.42 -2.07 0.17
CA ARG A 76 -7.11 -2.97 -0.95
C ARG A 76 -7.24 -2.28 -2.30
N VAL A 77 -8.26 -1.44 -2.49
CA VAL A 77 -8.46 -0.69 -3.74
C VAL A 77 -7.27 0.25 -4.00
N SER A 78 -6.89 1.04 -3.00
CA SER A 78 -5.78 2.00 -3.10
C SER A 78 -4.43 1.30 -3.28
N VAL A 79 -4.16 0.22 -2.54
CA VAL A 79 -2.93 -0.57 -2.65
C VAL A 79 -2.80 -1.20 -4.04
N LYS A 80 -3.90 -1.73 -4.59
CA LYS A 80 -3.91 -2.30 -5.93
C LYS A 80 -3.54 -1.24 -6.99
N SER A 81 -4.12 -0.04 -6.87
CA SER A 81 -3.86 1.10 -7.75
C SER A 81 -2.40 1.56 -7.68
N LEU A 82 -1.85 1.75 -6.48
CA LEU A 82 -0.45 2.13 -6.29
C LEU A 82 0.51 1.06 -6.80
N ARG A 83 0.18 -0.22 -6.59
CA ARG A 83 0.96 -1.36 -7.09
C ARG A 83 1.03 -1.34 -8.62
N ASP A 84 -0.07 -1.05 -9.31
CA ASP A 84 -0.10 -0.96 -10.78
C ASP A 84 0.69 0.26 -11.28
N PHE A 85 0.61 1.38 -10.58
CA PHE A 85 1.44 2.55 -10.85
C PHE A 85 2.93 2.24 -10.70
N LYS A 86 3.34 1.59 -9.61
CA LYS A 86 4.73 1.17 -9.38
C LYS A 86 5.24 0.20 -10.44
N LYS A 87 4.41 -0.75 -10.86
CA LYS A 87 4.74 -1.67 -11.96
C LYS A 87 4.99 -0.90 -13.27
N THR A 88 4.09 0.02 -13.60
CA THR A 88 4.22 0.86 -14.80
C THR A 88 5.47 1.73 -14.74
N ALA A 89 5.74 2.36 -13.60
CA ALA A 89 6.93 3.18 -13.39
C ALA A 89 8.21 2.35 -13.53
N ARG A 90 8.28 1.15 -12.94
CA ARG A 90 9.40 0.21 -13.11
C ARG A 90 9.64 -0.09 -14.59
N ASP A 91 8.60 -0.52 -15.31
CA ASP A 91 8.72 -0.91 -16.72
C ASP A 91 9.17 0.28 -17.60
N LEU A 92 8.71 1.51 -17.30
CA LEU A 92 9.14 2.72 -17.99
C LEU A 92 10.60 3.10 -17.68
N ILE A 93 11.06 2.92 -16.43
CA ILE A 93 12.44 3.17 -16.02
C ILE A 93 13.38 2.17 -16.71
N GLU A 94 13.04 0.87 -16.70
CA GLU A 94 13.81 -0.19 -17.35
C GLU A 94 13.93 0.02 -18.87
N GLN A 95 12.88 0.55 -19.50
CA GLN A 95 12.85 0.87 -20.92
C GLN A 95 13.45 2.24 -21.28
N CYS A 96 13.99 2.98 -20.29
CA CYS A 96 14.49 4.35 -20.45
C CYS A 96 13.46 5.33 -21.07
N ARG A 97 12.17 5.16 -20.74
CA ARG A 97 11.05 5.96 -21.30
C ARG A 97 10.63 7.16 -20.46
N ILE A 98 11.17 7.30 -19.24
CA ILE A 98 10.93 8.45 -18.35
C ILE A 98 12.26 8.91 -17.74
N LYS A 99 12.32 10.21 -17.38
CA LYS A 99 13.48 10.78 -16.70
C LYS A 99 13.32 10.67 -15.19
N SER A 100 14.32 10.08 -14.54
CA SER A 100 14.38 9.98 -13.09
C SER A 100 15.80 9.69 -12.63
N ILE A 101 16.05 9.84 -11.34
CA ILE A 101 17.23 9.32 -10.65
C ILE A 101 16.91 8.03 -9.87
N ILE A 102 15.79 7.37 -10.20
CA ILE A 102 15.35 6.12 -9.58
C ILE A 102 16.11 4.96 -10.23
N HIS A 103 16.88 4.23 -9.43
CA HIS A 103 17.52 3.00 -9.91
C HIS A 103 16.46 1.94 -10.23
N PRO A 104 16.54 1.20 -11.36
CA PRO A 104 15.53 0.19 -11.74
C PRO A 104 15.23 -0.83 -10.62
N LEU A 105 16.26 -1.30 -9.93
CA LEU A 105 16.11 -2.21 -8.78
C LEU A 105 15.30 -1.62 -7.61
N LEU A 106 15.39 -0.30 -7.39
CA LEU A 106 14.57 0.38 -6.38
C LEU A 106 13.10 0.39 -6.79
N ALA A 107 12.82 0.66 -8.07
CA ALA A 107 11.45 0.63 -8.60
C ALA A 107 10.83 -0.79 -8.48
N ASP A 108 11.60 -1.84 -8.74
CA ASP A 108 11.16 -3.23 -8.54
C ASP A 108 10.97 -3.60 -7.06
N HIS A 109 11.89 -3.18 -6.18
CA HIS A 109 11.80 -3.43 -4.75
C HIS A 109 10.48 -2.93 -4.16
N VAL A 110 10.12 -1.69 -4.49
CA VAL A 110 8.97 -1.02 -3.88
C VAL A 110 7.65 -1.50 -4.49
N PHE A 111 7.72 -2.02 -5.74
CA PHE A 111 6.66 -2.79 -6.37
C PHE A 111 6.41 -4.11 -5.63
N ARG A 112 7.46 -4.90 -5.34
CA ARG A 112 7.33 -6.16 -4.59
C ARG A 112 6.77 -5.98 -3.18
N GLU A 113 7.12 -4.90 -2.50
CA GLU A 113 6.53 -4.59 -1.19
C GLU A 113 5.04 -4.25 -1.29
N ALA A 114 4.60 -3.57 -2.35
CA ALA A 114 3.19 -3.33 -2.60
C ALA A 114 2.43 -4.62 -2.98
N GLU A 115 3.05 -5.53 -3.74
CA GLU A 115 2.49 -6.87 -4.00
C GLU A 115 2.36 -7.69 -2.72
N ARG A 116 3.37 -7.63 -1.84
CA ARG A 116 3.32 -8.30 -0.53
C ARG A 116 2.17 -7.75 0.32
N PHE A 117 2.00 -6.44 0.37
CA PHE A 117 0.90 -5.85 1.14
C PHE A 117 -0.47 -6.24 0.55
N LEU A 118 -0.62 -6.23 -0.76
CA LEU A 118 -1.85 -6.68 -1.42
C LEU A 118 -2.17 -8.14 -1.11
N PHE A 119 -1.16 -9.01 -1.09
CA PHE A 119 -1.30 -10.41 -0.68
C PHE A 119 -1.80 -10.53 0.78
N ILE A 120 -1.24 -9.73 1.69
CA ILE A 120 -1.67 -9.71 3.10
C ILE A 120 -3.14 -9.28 3.22
N LEU A 121 -3.56 -8.25 2.48
CA LEU A 121 -4.95 -7.78 2.44
C LEU A 121 -5.91 -8.86 1.90
N ASP A 122 -5.53 -9.55 0.82
CA ASP A 122 -6.30 -10.68 0.28
C ASP A 122 -6.43 -11.82 1.30
N MET A 123 -5.40 -12.08 2.11
CA MET A 123 -5.45 -13.08 3.17
C MET A 123 -6.36 -12.65 4.32
N PHE A 124 -6.35 -11.38 4.70
CA PHE A 124 -7.26 -10.85 5.72
C PHE A 124 -8.71 -10.89 5.29
N ASP A 125 -9.01 -10.47 4.05
CA ASP A 125 -10.36 -10.54 3.48
C ASP A 125 -10.91 -11.98 3.48
N ARG A 126 -10.10 -12.95 3.04
CA ARG A 126 -10.47 -14.38 3.11
C ARG A 126 -10.73 -14.84 4.54
N SER A 127 -9.90 -14.44 5.49
CA SER A 127 -10.08 -14.79 6.91
C SER A 127 -11.35 -14.16 7.49
N LEU A 128 -11.69 -12.92 7.10
CA LEU A 128 -12.91 -12.24 7.52
C LEU A 128 -14.16 -12.89 6.89
N SER A 129 -14.04 -13.41 5.66
CA SER A 129 -15.08 -14.19 4.99
C SER A 129 -15.28 -15.61 5.55
N GLY A 130 -14.51 -16.02 6.56
CA GLY A 130 -14.62 -17.32 7.23
C GLY A 130 -13.82 -18.46 6.59
N MET A 131 -12.97 -18.18 5.59
CA MET A 131 -12.06 -19.19 5.05
C MET A 131 -10.88 -19.45 6.00
N LYS A 132 -10.42 -20.71 6.07
CA LYS A 132 -9.21 -21.05 6.84
C LYS A 132 -7.97 -20.51 6.09
N VAL A 133 -7.23 -19.62 6.75
CA VAL A 133 -5.97 -19.06 6.23
C VAL A 133 -4.80 -19.52 7.11
N ASN A 134 -3.68 -19.88 6.48
CA ASN A 134 -2.47 -20.23 7.18
C ASN A 134 -1.78 -18.97 7.73
N LYS A 135 -1.81 -18.79 9.05
CA LYS A 135 -1.28 -17.58 9.71
C LYS A 135 0.22 -17.35 9.46
N LYS A 136 0.97 -18.42 9.17
CA LYS A 136 2.41 -18.30 8.88
C LYS A 136 2.69 -17.59 7.56
N GLU A 137 1.77 -17.66 6.59
CA GLU A 137 1.92 -17.02 5.29
C GLU A 137 1.70 -15.49 5.37
N ILE A 138 1.00 -15.02 6.41
CA ILE A 138 0.71 -13.59 6.62
C ILE A 138 1.87 -12.90 7.32
N LEU A 139 2.41 -13.52 8.38
CA LEU A 139 3.39 -12.92 9.30
C LEU A 139 4.86 -13.09 8.86
N PHE A 140 5.13 -13.88 7.81
CA PHE A 140 6.48 -14.16 7.28
C PHE A 140 6.51 -14.15 5.76
#